data_AF-A0A0L6W751-F1
#
_entry.id   AF-A0A0L6W751-F1
#
_cell.length_a   1.000
_cell.length_b   1.000
_cell.length_c   1.000
_cell.angle_alpha   90.00
_cell.angle_beta   90.00
_cell.angle_gamma   90.00
#
_symmetry.space_group_name_H-M   'P 1'
#
loop_
_entity.id
_entity.type
_entity.pdbx_description
1 polymer ?
#
loop_
_entity_poly.entity_id
_entity_poly.type
_entity_poly.pdbx_seq_one_letter_code
_entity_poly.pdbx_strand_id
1 'polypeptide(L)'
;MCLRTIELENGLPSNLITLALWLKNPDLRLPKQTVASLKISCNDPTTANDMIRGCIFIGGRQVSICKDVHEPICCSNCQKYGHY
;
A
#
# COMPACT_ATOMS: atom_id res chain seq x y z
N MET A 1 -0.83 -11.15 8.50
CA MET A 1 -0.34 -9.87 9.04
C MET A 1 -1.46 -9.25 9.85
N CYS A 2 -1.21 -8.80 11.08
CA CYS A 2 -2.25 -8.21 11.92
C CYS A 2 -2.31 -6.70 11.66
N LEU A 3 -3.44 -6.21 11.11
CA LEU A 3 -3.67 -4.78 10.82
C LEU A 3 -3.44 -3.90 12.05
N ARG A 4 -3.91 -4.39 13.20
CA ARG A 4 -3.82 -3.74 14.52
C ARG A 4 -2.39 -3.45 14.97
N THR A 5 -1.42 -4.26 14.53
CA THR A 5 0.00 -4.02 14.86
C THR A 5 0.51 -2.80 14.11
N ILE A 6 0.15 -2.65 12.83
CA ILE A 6 0.53 -1.47 12.03
C ILE A 6 -0.14 -0.23 12.63
N GLU A 7 -1.42 -0.31 13.01
CA GLU A 7 -2.11 0.81 13.66
C GLU A 7 -1.38 1.24 14.94
N LEU A 8 -1.05 0.28 15.80
CA LEU A 8 -0.37 0.53 17.07
C LEU A 8 1.06 1.09 16.89
N GLU A 9 1.84 0.54 15.95
CA GLU A 9 3.20 1.02 15.66
C GLU A 9 3.22 2.47 15.16
N ASN A 10 2.14 2.93 14.55
CA ASN A 10 2.05 4.26 13.95
C ASN A 10 1.20 5.24 14.78
N GLY A 11 0.79 4.84 15.99
CA GLY A 11 -0.06 5.66 16.87
C GLY A 11 -1.43 5.97 16.27
N LEU A 12 -1.91 5.13 15.35
CA LEU A 12 -3.19 5.31 14.68
C LEU A 12 -4.33 4.76 15.54
N PRO A 13 -5.48 5.44 15.56
CA PRO A 13 -6.72 4.86 16.09
C PRO A 13 -7.01 3.51 15.45
N SER A 14 -7.56 2.59 16.25
CA SER A 14 -8.00 1.29 15.79
C SER A 14 -9.12 1.40 14.74
N ASN A 15 -9.16 0.45 13.80
CA ASN A 15 -10.12 0.38 12.68
C ASN A 15 -9.98 1.47 11.60
N LEU A 16 -8.87 2.19 11.56
CA LEU A 16 -8.59 3.11 10.45
C LEU A 16 -8.08 2.38 9.21
N ILE A 17 -7.32 1.31 9.40
CA ILE A 17 -6.89 0.43 8.31
C ILE A 17 -7.97 -0.63 8.10
N THR A 18 -8.72 -0.52 7.01
CA THR A 18 -9.77 -1.49 6.66
C THR A 18 -9.21 -2.73 6.01
N LEU A 19 -8.10 -2.59 5.27
CA LEU A 19 -7.49 -3.69 4.54
C LEU A 19 -5.99 -3.47 4.40
N ALA A 20 -5.21 -4.55 4.53
CA ALA A 20 -3.82 -4.57 4.08
C ALA A 20 -3.55 -5.88 3.34
N LEU A 21 -3.15 -5.76 2.07
CA LEU A 21 -2.89 -6.89 1.19
C LEU A 21 -1.52 -6.73 0.55
N TRP A 22 -0.78 -7.83 0.49
CA TRP A 22 0.46 -7.86 -0.29
C TRP A 22 0.13 -7.82 -1.77
N LEU A 23 0.76 -6.91 -2.52
CA LEU A 23 0.60 -6.85 -3.98
C LEU A 23 1.11 -8.13 -4.65
N LYS A 24 2.15 -8.73 -4.08
CA LYS A 24 2.65 -10.04 -4.50
C LYS A 24 2.43 -11.06 -3.39
N ASN A 25 1.79 -12.17 -3.73
CA ASN A 25 1.58 -13.30 -2.83
C ASN A 25 2.93 -13.68 -2.18
N PRO A 26 3.03 -13.71 -0.83
CA PRO A 26 4.23 -14.15 -0.11
C PRO A 26 4.83 -15.44 -0.64
N ASP A 27 4.00 -16.42 -0.98
CA ASP A 27 4.44 -17.75 -1.46
C ASP A 27 5.06 -17.71 -2.86
N LEU A 28 4.79 -16.66 -3.65
CA LEU A 28 5.32 -16.48 -5.01
C LEU A 28 6.53 -15.54 -5.05
N ARG A 29 7.08 -15.15 -3.91
CA ARG A 29 8.25 -14.27 -3.84
C ARG A 29 9.50 -15.04 -4.22
N LEU A 30 10.36 -14.39 -4.98
CA LEU A 30 11.65 -14.98 -5.31
C LEU A 30 12.52 -14.99 -4.04
N PRO A 31 13.35 -16.02 -3.81
CA PRO A 31 14.18 -16.12 -2.61
C PRO A 31 15.20 -14.97 -2.48
N LYS A 32 15.50 -14.26 -3.58
CA LYS A 32 16.38 -13.07 -3.61
C LYS A 32 15.63 -11.75 -3.72
N GLN A 33 14.31 -11.74 -3.52
CA GLN A 33 13.52 -10.53 -3.61
C GLN A 33 13.82 -9.62 -2.41
N THR A 34 14.40 -8.45 -2.69
CA THR A 34 14.83 -7.47 -1.68
C THR A 34 13.73 -6.50 -1.25
N VAL A 35 12.68 -6.38 -2.06
CA VAL A 35 11.58 -5.42 -1.84
C VAL A 35 10.22 -6.10 -1.92
N ALA A 36 9.29 -5.69 -1.07
CA ALA A 36 7.90 -6.14 -1.10
C ALA A 36 6.97 -4.95 -0.91
N SER A 37 5.93 -4.88 -1.74
CA SER A 37 4.95 -3.79 -1.69
C SER A 37 3.65 -4.26 -1.05
N LEU A 38 3.16 -3.47 -0.10
CA LEU A 38 1.92 -3.69 0.63
C LEU A 38 0.91 -2.62 0.21
N LYS A 39 -0.29 -3.02 -0.16
CA LYS A 39 -1.42 -2.14 -0.41
C LYS A 39 -2.23 -2.01 0.87
N ILE A 40 -2.43 -0.78 1.33
CA ILE A 40 -3.21 -0.46 2.52
C ILE A 40 -4.42 0.37 2.08
N SER A 41 -5.60 -0.03 2.52
CA SER A 41 -6.83 0.75 2.38
C SER A 41 -7.20 1.33 3.74
N CYS A 42 -7.43 2.64 3.75
CA CYS A 42 -7.88 3.37 4.93
C CYS A 42 -9.38 3.69 4.81
N ASN A 43 -10.05 3.82 5.95
CA ASN A 43 -11.46 4.22 6.01
C ASN A 43 -11.66 5.72 5.71
N ASP A 44 -10.66 6.54 6.02
CA ASP A 44 -10.73 7.99 5.92
C ASP A 44 -9.56 8.55 5.06
N PRO A 45 -9.83 9.47 4.12
CA PRO A 45 -8.81 10.09 3.28
C PRO A 45 -7.83 10.97 4.07
N THR A 46 -8.26 11.55 5.19
CA THR A 46 -7.37 12.40 6.03
C THR A 46 -6.23 11.56 6.58
N THR A 47 -6.56 10.41 7.15
CA THR A 47 -5.62 9.41 7.67
C THR A 47 -4.69 8.92 6.57
N ALA A 48 -5.22 8.59 5.39
CA ALA A 48 -4.39 8.14 4.27
C ALA A 48 -3.38 9.23 3.85
N ASN A 49 -3.80 10.49 3.78
CA ASN A 49 -2.92 11.60 3.45
C ASN A 49 -1.87 11.85 4.54
N ASP A 50 -2.25 11.69 5.82
CA ASP A 50 -1.32 11.83 6.95
C ASP A 50 -0.25 10.73 6.91
N MET A 51 -0.64 9.48 6.63
CA MET A 51 0.30 8.37 6.40
C MET A 51 1.26 8.62 5.24
N ILE A 52 0.80 9.23 4.15
CA ILE A 52 1.65 9.54 2.98
C ILE A 52 2.64 10.67 3.30
N ARG A 53 2.22 11.66 4.09
CA ARG A 53 3.08 12.79 4.50
C ARG A 53 4.05 12.42 5.61
N GLY A 54 3.61 11.53 6.49
CA GLY A 54 4.37 11.05 7.63
C GLY A 54 5.35 9.94 7.29
N CYS A 55 5.94 9.38 8.34
CA CYS A 55 6.77 8.20 8.27
C CYS A 55 5.98 7.04 8.86
N ILE A 56 5.79 5.96 8.09
CA ILE A 56 5.12 4.77 8.59
C ILE A 56 6.13 3.68 8.93
N PHE A 57 5.88 3.02 10.05
CA PHE A 57 6.66 1.90 10.55
C PHE A 57 5.88 0.60 10.37
N ILE A 58 6.54 -0.40 9.82
CA ILE A 58 6.00 -1.75 9.67
C ILE A 58 7.04 -2.73 10.21
N GLY A 59 6.72 -3.43 11.29
CA GLY A 59 7.63 -4.41 11.89
C GLY A 59 8.94 -3.76 12.35
N GLY A 60 8.85 -2.58 12.96
CA GLY A 60 9.99 -1.80 13.46
C GLY A 60 10.86 -1.16 12.39
N ARG A 61 10.49 -1.22 11.11
CA ARG A 61 11.21 -0.55 10.01
C ARG A 61 10.39 0.57 9.43
N GLN A 62 11.03 1.71 9.20
CA GLN A 62 10.44 2.79 8.44
C GLN A 62 10.30 2.37 6.97
N VAL A 63 9.12 2.59 6.41
CA VAL A 63 8.80 2.27 5.02
C VAL A 63 8.34 3.52 4.28
N SER A 64 8.66 3.59 3.00
CA SER A 64 8.12 4.61 2.11
C SER A 64 6.70 4.25 1.69
N ILE A 65 5.80 5.24 1.70
CA ILE A 65 4.42 5.09 1.26
C ILE A 65 4.13 6.07 0.13
N CYS A 66 3.30 5.64 -0.81
CA CYS A 66 2.77 6.49 -1.86
C CYS A 66 1.28 6.23 -2.02
N LYS A 67 0.58 7.22 -2.58
CA LYS A 67 -0.80 7.06 -3.01
C LYS A 67 -0.87 6.03 -4.14
N ASP A 68 -1.79 5.08 -4.04
CA ASP A 68 -2.16 4.19 -5.14
C ASP A 68 -2.91 5.03 -6.19
N VAL A 69 -2.20 5.39 -7.27
CA VAL A 69 -2.78 6.16 -8.39
C VAL A 69 -3.23 5.15 -9.43
N HIS A 70 -4.52 5.18 -9.78
CA HIS A 70 -5.03 4.39 -10.88
C HIS A 70 -4.43 4.89 -12.19
N GLU A 71 -3.62 4.07 -12.84
CA GLU A 71 -3.07 4.41 -14.15
C GLU A 71 -4.17 4.30 -15.21
N PRO A 72 -4.28 5.29 -16.12
CA PRO A 72 -5.25 5.21 -17.21
C PRO A 72 -4.95 4.00 -18.09
N ILE A 73 -6.01 3.28 -18.48
CA ILE A 73 -5.89 2.10 -19.33
C ILE A 73 -5.33 2.52 -20.68
N CYS A 74 -4.16 1.97 -21.03
CA CYS A 74 -3.58 2.07 -22.36
C CYS A 74 -4.04 0.87 -23.20
N CYS A 75 -4.45 1.11 -24.45
CA CYS A 75 -4.64 0.03 -25.41
C CYS A 75 -3.30 -0.71 -25.62
N SER A 76 -3.30 -2.03 -25.48
CA SER A 76 -2.10 -2.87 -25.65
C SER A 76 -1.52 -2.83 -27.07
N ASN A 77 -2.32 -2.41 -28.06
CA ASN A 77 -1.92 -2.39 -29.46
C ASN A 77 -1.28 -1.05 -29.88
N CYS A 78 -1.82 0.08 -29.41
CA CYS A 78 -1.38 1.41 -29.85
C CYS A 78 -0.79 2.29 -28.73
N GLN A 79 -0.79 1.83 -27.48
CA GLN A 79 -0.31 2.55 -26.29
C GLN A 79 -0.94 3.95 -26.10
N LYS A 80 -2.10 4.20 -26.72
CA LYS A 80 -2.84 5.46 -26.57
C LYS A 80 -3.90 5.34 -25.49
N TYR A 81 -4.16 6.48 -24.84
CA TYR A 81 -5.20 6.61 -23.83
C TYR A 81 -6.59 6.77 -24.47
N GLY A 82 -7.63 6.32 -23.77
CA GLY A 82 -9.03 6.66 -24.08
C GLY A 82 -9.74 5.75 -25.09
N HIS A 83 -9.14 4.63 -25.49
CA HIS A 83 -9.83 3.59 -26.26
C HIS A 83 -9.24 2.21 -25.96
N TYR A 84 -10.03 1.17 -26.22
CA TYR A 84 -9.66 -0.23 -26.08
C TYR A 84 -9.40 -0.84 -27.45
#